data_AF-A0A836RK65-F1
#
_entry.id   AF-A0A836RK65-F1
#
_cell.length_a   1.000
_cell.length_b   1.000
_cell.length_c   1.000
_cell.angle_alpha   90.00
_cell.angle_beta   90.00
_cell.angle_gamma   90.00
#
_symmetry.space_group_name_H-M   'P 1'
#
loop_
_entity.id
_entity.type
_entity.pdbx_description
1 polymer ?
#
loop_
_entity_poly.entity_id
_entity_poly.type
_entity_poly.pdbx_seq_one_letter_code
_entity_poly.pdbx_strand_id
1 'polypeptide(L)'
;YVHQEHPLGTAHALTQARDEVGSGDAFLCLPGDNVVESDALAALLDRIGERRPLALVTESEDPSKYGVLYLRGDSVVKVIEKPPDSMKREYLSDTIATGIYLFPVDVMETAVELVARGESKLSDLLTALLKESRGVGWVKTGLWADAVYPWDLLRMNALTLPSEGTLLDGRVEGGVVVRGPVRVGVGTVLRAGSYLQGPISVGAGCEIGPNAVIQPCTAIGDNVHVGACTVLSNSIVMSDSRIGAGSVIENSILGPGCTVGPGVMAYRGEALIRAGDEHHLVDDVGAMVADDTSVCAGAVLEPGTVIGPGSYIGAGRRINGQLPAGSRAL
;
A
#
# COMPACT_ATOMS: atom_id res chain seq x y z
N TYR A 1 12.10 12.68 14.72
CA TYR A 1 12.04 11.27 14.31
C TYR A 1 13.07 10.52 15.14
N VAL A 2 12.81 9.25 15.46
CA VAL A 2 13.76 8.38 16.18
C VAL A 2 14.19 7.28 15.24
N HIS A 3 15.47 6.91 15.28
CA HIS A 3 16.02 5.87 14.42
C HIS A 3 16.10 4.54 15.15
N GLN A 4 15.63 3.47 14.52
CA GLN A 4 15.86 2.10 14.98
C GLN A 4 17.13 1.58 14.28
N GLU A 5 18.27 1.59 14.97
CA GLU A 5 19.56 1.19 14.37
C GLU A 5 19.58 -0.28 13.91
N HIS A 6 18.91 -1.15 14.66
CA HIS A 6 18.81 -2.57 14.34
C HIS A 6 17.32 -2.97 14.29
N PRO A 7 16.83 -3.53 13.16
CA PRO A 7 15.42 -3.91 12.99
C PRO A 7 15.12 -5.22 13.74
N LEU A 8 15.16 -5.16 15.07
CA LEU A 8 15.00 -6.34 15.94
C LEU A 8 13.53 -6.73 16.13
N GLY A 9 12.57 -5.92 15.68
CA GLY A 9 11.13 -6.20 15.78
C GLY A 9 10.29 -4.96 16.05
N THR A 10 8.97 -5.10 15.97
CA THR A 10 8.00 -4.00 16.09
C THR A 10 7.89 -3.45 17.52
N ALA A 11 7.99 -4.29 18.55
CA ALA A 11 8.07 -3.81 19.94
C ALA A 11 9.41 -3.13 20.23
N HIS A 12 10.51 -3.61 19.64
CA HIS A 12 11.80 -2.90 19.73
C HIS A 12 11.73 -1.52 19.06
N ALA A 13 11.03 -1.40 17.93
CA ALA A 13 10.83 -0.11 17.27
C ALA A 13 10.05 0.86 18.17
N LEU A 14 8.99 0.36 18.82
CA LEU A 14 8.22 1.11 19.79
C LEU A 14 9.08 1.63 20.94
N THR A 15 9.96 0.79 21.52
CA THR A 15 10.78 1.20 22.66
C THR A 15 11.82 2.27 22.33
N GLN A 16 12.22 2.41 21.05
CA GLN A 16 13.11 3.50 20.65
C GLN A 16 12.44 4.87 20.88
N ALA A 17 11.12 4.94 20.72
CA ALA A 17 10.36 6.18 20.88
C ALA A 17 10.04 6.53 22.33
N ARG A 18 10.46 5.72 23.33
CA ARG A 18 10.10 5.91 24.74
C ARG A 18 10.33 7.34 25.24
N ASP A 19 11.50 7.89 24.96
CA ASP A 19 11.90 9.19 25.50
C ASP A 19 11.16 10.36 24.80
N GLU A 20 10.49 10.11 23.68
CA GLU A 20 9.72 11.08 22.89
C GLU A 20 8.20 11.04 23.19
N VAL A 21 7.67 9.93 23.71
CA VAL A 21 6.22 9.75 23.97
C VAL A 21 5.69 10.71 25.06
N GLY A 22 6.59 11.34 25.81
CA GLY A 22 6.25 12.36 26.80
C GLY A 22 5.47 11.80 28.01
N SER A 23 4.97 12.70 28.85
CA SER A 23 4.26 12.35 30.09
C SER A 23 2.74 12.28 29.94
N GLY A 24 2.25 11.96 28.73
CA GLY A 24 0.82 11.77 28.49
C GLY A 24 0.27 10.53 29.19
N ASP A 25 -1.05 10.35 29.14
CA ASP A 25 -1.70 9.16 29.72
C ASP A 25 -1.63 7.94 28.77
N ALA A 26 -1.62 8.19 27.46
CA ALA A 26 -1.58 7.16 26.42
C ALA A 26 -0.93 7.67 25.13
N PHE A 27 -0.60 6.73 24.23
CA PHE A 27 -0.05 7.00 22.91
C PHE A 27 -0.67 6.06 21.86
N LEU A 28 -0.79 6.58 20.63
CA LEU A 28 -1.26 5.81 19.48
C LEU A 28 -0.06 5.21 18.73
N CYS A 29 -0.07 3.90 18.53
CA CYS A 29 0.92 3.16 17.76
C CYS A 29 0.30 2.81 16.39
N LEU A 30 0.96 3.24 15.31
CA LEU A 30 0.51 3.05 13.94
C LEU A 30 1.64 2.44 13.09
N PRO A 31 1.40 1.33 12.37
CA PRO A 31 2.29 0.87 11.31
C PRO A 31 2.35 1.90 10.17
N GLY A 32 3.53 2.09 9.58
CA GLY A 32 3.76 3.09 8.53
C GLY A 32 3.29 2.69 7.13
N ASP A 33 2.85 1.44 6.98
CA ASP A 33 2.46 0.75 5.75
C ASP A 33 0.94 0.52 5.65
N ASN A 34 0.16 1.10 6.55
CA ASN A 34 -1.29 0.91 6.62
C ASN A 34 -2.08 2.12 6.08
N VAL A 35 -3.24 1.83 5.46
CA VAL A 35 -4.35 2.77 5.27
C VAL A 35 -5.50 2.34 6.16
N VAL A 36 -6.08 3.29 6.89
CA VAL A 36 -7.18 3.08 7.83
C VAL A 36 -8.12 4.29 7.78
N GLU A 37 -9.41 4.07 8.00
CA GLU A 37 -10.39 5.17 8.09
C GLU A 37 -10.22 6.02 9.36
N SER A 38 -10.50 7.32 9.25
CA SER A 38 -10.39 8.26 10.37
C SER A 38 -11.33 7.93 11.52
N ASP A 39 -12.52 7.41 11.22
CA ASP A 39 -13.58 7.14 12.21
C ASP A 39 -13.17 6.01 13.16
N ALA A 40 -12.44 5.01 12.65
CA ALA A 40 -11.87 3.95 13.47
C ALA A 40 -10.80 4.47 14.44
N LEU A 41 -9.96 5.42 14.00
CA LEU A 41 -8.99 6.07 14.86
C LEU A 41 -9.66 6.98 15.91
N ALA A 42 -10.71 7.71 15.53
CA ALA A 42 -11.49 8.52 16.46
C ALA A 42 -12.13 7.65 17.55
N ALA A 43 -12.72 6.51 17.17
CA ALA A 43 -13.31 5.56 18.12
C ALA A 43 -12.30 4.95 19.12
N LEU A 44 -11.03 4.82 18.75
CA LEU A 44 -9.97 4.51 19.71
C LEU A 44 -9.72 5.68 20.65
N LEU A 45 -9.53 6.89 20.10
CA LEU A 45 -9.17 8.09 20.85
C LEU A 45 -10.26 8.52 21.84
N ASP A 46 -11.54 8.26 21.55
CA ASP A 46 -12.66 8.45 22.48
C ASP A 46 -12.49 7.65 23.79
N ARG A 47 -11.60 6.65 23.78
CA ARG A 47 -11.32 5.74 24.90
C ARG A 47 -9.90 5.91 25.47
N ILE A 48 -9.21 7.02 25.18
CA ILE A 48 -7.83 7.30 25.61
C ILE A 48 -7.61 7.27 27.14
N GLY A 49 -8.66 7.50 27.93
CA GLY A 49 -8.61 7.43 29.39
C GLY A 49 -8.71 6.02 29.98
N GLU A 50 -8.90 4.98 29.15
CA GLU A 50 -8.92 3.61 29.65
C GLU A 50 -7.53 3.15 30.09
N ARG A 51 -7.47 2.46 31.23
CA ARG A 51 -6.21 1.86 31.73
C ARG A 51 -5.80 0.59 30.99
N ARG A 52 -6.68 0.02 30.19
CA ARG A 52 -6.37 -1.15 29.36
C ARG A 52 -5.96 -0.70 27.96
N PRO A 53 -4.98 -1.36 27.33
CA PRO A 53 -4.69 -1.22 25.91
C PRO A 53 -5.91 -1.50 25.03
N LEU A 54 -5.98 -0.85 23.87
CA LEU A 54 -6.98 -1.09 22.84
C LEU A 54 -6.32 -1.48 21.53
N ALA A 55 -6.80 -2.55 20.90
CA ALA A 55 -6.39 -2.98 19.56
C ALA A 55 -7.43 -2.58 18.51
N LEU A 56 -6.97 -2.05 17.38
CA LEU A 56 -7.83 -1.94 16.21
C LEU A 56 -7.83 -3.27 15.45
N VAL A 57 -9.02 -3.79 15.18
CA VAL A 57 -9.21 -5.12 14.60
C VAL A 57 -10.06 -5.06 13.35
N THR A 58 -9.83 -6.01 12.46
CA THR A 58 -10.67 -6.23 11.27
C THR A 58 -10.86 -7.72 11.01
N GLU A 59 -11.68 -8.07 10.04
CA GLU A 59 -11.86 -9.44 9.55
C GLU A 59 -11.02 -9.66 8.29
N SER A 60 -10.35 -10.80 8.19
CA SER A 60 -9.57 -11.20 7.02
C SER A 60 -10.04 -12.55 6.51
N GLU A 61 -10.18 -12.68 5.19
CA GLU A 61 -10.41 -13.99 4.57
C GLU A 61 -9.18 -14.90 4.71
N ASP A 62 -7.98 -14.33 4.78
CA ASP A 62 -6.72 -15.06 4.98
C ASP A 62 -6.05 -14.58 6.28
N PRO A 63 -6.52 -15.05 7.45
CA PRO A 63 -6.01 -14.60 8.74
C PRO A 63 -4.61 -15.16 9.06
N SER A 64 -4.13 -16.16 8.31
CA SER A 64 -2.84 -16.84 8.55
C SER A 64 -1.63 -15.91 8.44
N LYS A 65 -1.77 -14.81 7.69
CA LYS A 65 -0.73 -13.80 7.46
C LYS A 65 -0.55 -12.82 8.63
N TYR A 66 -1.45 -12.83 9.61
CA TYR A 66 -1.56 -11.79 10.63
C TYR A 66 -1.57 -12.34 12.07
N GLY A 67 -1.58 -11.43 13.04
CA GLY A 67 -1.89 -11.75 14.43
C GLY A 67 -3.37 -12.00 14.61
N VAL A 68 -3.77 -13.28 14.74
CA VAL A 68 -5.17 -13.70 14.93
C VAL A 68 -5.60 -13.48 16.36
N LEU A 69 -6.74 -12.81 16.56
CA LEU A 69 -7.28 -12.46 17.85
C LEU A 69 -8.54 -13.28 18.15
N TYR A 70 -8.62 -13.84 19.36
CA TYR A 70 -9.86 -14.39 19.87
C TYR A 70 -10.50 -13.39 20.81
N LEU A 71 -11.75 -13.07 20.54
CA LEU A 71 -12.52 -12.08 21.30
C LEU A 71 -13.53 -12.75 22.23
N ARG A 72 -13.77 -12.15 23.41
CA ARG A 72 -14.88 -12.49 24.30
C ARG A 72 -15.48 -11.20 24.84
N GLY A 73 -16.68 -10.88 24.39
CA GLY A 73 -17.29 -9.58 24.69
C GLY A 73 -16.44 -8.44 24.14
N ASP A 74 -16.08 -7.50 24.99
CA ASP A 74 -15.29 -6.30 24.64
C ASP A 74 -13.77 -6.50 24.76
N SER A 75 -13.32 -7.73 25.01
CA SER A 75 -11.93 -8.04 25.37
C SER A 75 -11.32 -9.08 24.44
N VAL A 76 -10.06 -8.88 24.07
CA VAL A 76 -9.19 -9.88 23.48
C VAL A 76 -8.80 -10.87 24.59
N VAL A 77 -8.89 -12.17 24.31
CA VAL A 77 -8.56 -13.24 25.28
C VAL A 77 -7.39 -14.11 24.84
N LYS A 78 -7.01 -14.05 23.55
CA LYS A 78 -5.88 -14.80 23.00
C LYS A 78 -5.38 -14.14 21.72
N VAL A 79 -4.07 -14.17 21.53
CA VAL A 79 -3.39 -13.78 20.29
C VAL A 79 -2.62 -14.99 19.77
N ILE A 80 -2.67 -15.22 18.46
CA ILE A 80 -1.80 -16.19 17.77
C ILE A 80 -1.14 -15.46 16.61
N GLU A 81 0.16 -15.23 16.72
CA GLU A 81 0.94 -14.60 15.65
C GLU A 81 1.15 -15.57 14.50
N LYS A 82 0.71 -15.18 13.29
CA LYS A 82 0.89 -15.92 12.02
C LYS A 82 0.73 -17.42 12.20
N PRO A 83 -0.51 -17.89 12.51
CA PRO A 83 -0.74 -19.28 12.86
C PRO A 83 -0.22 -20.20 11.75
N PRO A 84 0.45 -21.30 12.11
CA PRO A 84 1.03 -22.20 11.12
C PRO A 84 -0.05 -22.85 10.26
N ASP A 85 0.30 -23.24 9.03
CA ASP A 85 -0.60 -23.93 8.09
C ASP A 85 -1.23 -25.21 8.65
N SER A 86 -0.60 -25.81 9.67
CA SER A 86 -1.14 -26.98 10.38
C SER A 86 -2.42 -26.67 11.16
N MET A 87 -2.71 -25.40 11.45
CA MET A 87 -3.95 -24.96 12.06
C MET A 87 -5.04 -24.86 10.98
N LYS A 88 -6.13 -25.61 11.17
CA LYS A 88 -7.25 -25.58 10.21
C LYS A 88 -7.94 -24.21 10.24
N ARG A 89 -8.33 -23.72 9.06
CA ARG A 89 -9.13 -22.49 8.89
C ARG A 89 -10.41 -22.49 9.72
N GLU A 90 -11.07 -23.64 9.91
CA GLU A 90 -12.25 -23.79 10.78
C GLU A 90 -12.02 -23.42 12.25
N TYR A 91 -10.78 -23.53 12.74
CA TYR A 91 -10.42 -23.22 14.13
C TYR A 91 -9.77 -21.84 14.29
N LEU A 92 -9.48 -21.18 13.18
CA LEU A 92 -8.96 -19.83 13.16
C LEU A 92 -10.11 -18.84 13.30
N SER A 93 -9.91 -17.84 14.16
CA SER A 93 -10.75 -16.66 14.09
C SER A 93 -10.38 -15.87 12.83
N ASP A 94 -11.36 -15.31 12.15
CA ASP A 94 -11.13 -14.37 11.05
C ASP A 94 -10.75 -12.97 11.55
N THR A 95 -10.86 -12.72 12.87
CA THR A 95 -10.48 -11.44 13.48
C THR A 95 -8.96 -11.34 13.59
N ILE A 96 -8.39 -10.31 12.98
CA ILE A 96 -6.96 -10.02 12.99
C ILE A 96 -6.66 -8.68 13.66
N ALA A 97 -5.47 -8.57 14.24
CA ALA A 97 -4.90 -7.31 14.66
C ALA A 97 -4.36 -6.55 13.45
N THR A 98 -4.72 -5.27 13.32
CA THR A 98 -4.21 -4.39 12.25
C THR A 98 -2.78 -3.88 12.52
N GLY A 99 -2.23 -4.16 13.71
CA GLY A 99 -1.01 -3.53 14.19
C GLY A 99 -1.20 -2.12 14.77
N ILE A 100 -2.43 -1.58 14.72
CA ILE A 100 -2.77 -0.28 15.31
C ILE A 100 -3.29 -0.47 16.73
N TYR A 101 -2.72 0.29 17.67
CA TYR A 101 -3.04 0.18 19.08
C TYR A 101 -3.10 1.55 19.76
N LEU A 102 -3.99 1.69 20.73
CA LEU A 102 -3.93 2.75 21.72
C LEU A 102 -3.40 2.15 23.03
N PHE A 103 -2.22 2.58 23.44
CA PHE A 103 -1.55 2.06 24.63
C PHE A 103 -1.49 3.12 25.72
N PRO A 104 -1.86 2.79 26.97
CA PRO A 104 -1.44 3.55 28.13
C PRO A 104 0.09 3.68 28.17
N VAL A 105 0.62 4.83 28.61
CA VAL A 105 2.07 5.11 28.54
C VAL A 105 2.90 4.10 29.34
N ASP A 106 2.39 3.58 30.44
CA ASP A 106 3.08 2.58 31.26
C ASP A 106 3.28 1.22 30.55
N VAL A 107 2.58 0.94 29.44
CA VAL A 107 2.85 -0.23 28.58
C VAL A 107 4.28 -0.20 28.03
N MET A 108 4.87 0.99 27.89
CA MET A 108 6.23 1.16 27.39
C MET A 108 7.25 0.41 28.25
N GLU A 109 7.08 0.38 29.57
CA GLU A 109 7.98 -0.35 30.47
C GLU A 109 7.87 -1.86 30.26
N THR A 110 6.64 -2.39 30.10
CA THR A 110 6.41 -3.80 29.73
C THR A 110 7.10 -4.13 28.40
N ALA A 111 7.01 -3.25 27.40
CA ALA A 111 7.67 -3.44 26.11
C ALA A 111 9.21 -3.48 26.25
N VAL A 112 9.80 -2.58 27.05
CA VAL A 112 11.25 -2.57 27.33
C VAL A 112 11.69 -3.88 27.99
N GLU A 113 10.94 -4.37 28.98
CA GLU A 113 11.27 -5.63 29.66
C GLU A 113 11.22 -6.85 28.73
N LEU A 114 10.21 -6.93 27.86
CA LEU A 114 10.07 -8.03 26.89
C LEU A 114 11.19 -8.02 25.86
N VAL A 115 11.50 -6.85 25.31
CA VAL A 115 12.59 -6.68 24.35
C VAL A 115 13.92 -7.12 24.96
N ALA A 116 14.17 -6.80 26.24
CA ALA A 116 15.36 -7.24 26.96
C ALA A 116 15.44 -8.77 27.14
N ARG A 117 14.32 -9.50 27.05
CA ARG A 117 14.25 -10.97 27.08
C ARG A 117 14.30 -11.61 25.68
N GLY A 118 14.38 -10.79 24.64
CA GLY A 118 14.38 -11.24 23.23
C GLY A 118 12.98 -11.36 22.62
N GLU A 119 11.93 -10.93 23.31
CA GLU A 119 10.55 -10.87 22.81
C GLU A 119 10.30 -9.48 22.21
N SER A 120 10.43 -9.36 20.89
CA SER A 120 10.55 -8.06 20.21
C SER A 120 9.38 -7.71 19.27
N LYS A 121 8.30 -8.51 19.27
CA LYS A 121 7.10 -8.23 18.46
C LYS A 121 5.97 -7.63 19.29
N LEU A 122 5.13 -6.81 18.67
CA LEU A 122 3.91 -6.30 19.31
C LEU A 122 2.93 -7.42 19.70
N SER A 123 2.93 -8.56 19.01
CA SER A 123 2.16 -9.75 19.39
C SER A 123 2.60 -10.34 20.74
N ASP A 124 3.90 -10.28 21.03
CA ASP A 124 4.47 -10.75 22.30
C ASP A 124 4.05 -9.81 23.43
N LEU A 125 4.09 -8.49 23.16
CA LEU A 125 3.58 -7.47 24.07
C LEU A 125 2.11 -7.68 24.42
N LEU A 126 1.23 -7.90 23.43
CA LEU A 126 -0.16 -8.23 23.70
C LEU A 126 -0.31 -9.50 24.54
N THR A 127 0.47 -10.53 24.23
CA THR A 127 0.44 -11.80 24.97
C THR A 127 0.85 -11.60 26.44
N ALA A 128 1.85 -10.77 26.70
CA ALA A 128 2.26 -10.42 28.07
C ALA A 128 1.17 -9.64 28.82
N LEU A 129 0.58 -8.62 28.18
CA LEU A 129 -0.49 -7.80 28.76
C LEU A 129 -1.74 -8.63 29.11
N LEU A 130 -2.06 -9.65 28.30
CA LEU A 130 -3.13 -10.60 28.61
C LEU A 130 -2.83 -11.47 29.83
N LYS A 131 -1.57 -11.90 30.01
CA LYS A 131 -1.13 -12.68 31.18
C LYS A 131 -1.17 -11.88 32.48
N GLU A 132 -0.89 -10.58 32.40
CA GLU A 132 -0.94 -9.65 33.55
C GLU A 132 -2.38 -9.32 34.00
N SER A 133 -3.40 -9.93 33.38
CA SER A 133 -4.82 -9.66 33.66
C SER A 133 -5.23 -8.19 33.46
N ARG A 134 -4.43 -7.43 32.71
CA ARG A 134 -4.70 -6.03 32.37
C ARG A 134 -5.90 -5.88 31.43
N GLY A 135 -6.18 -6.95 30.67
CA GLY A 135 -7.16 -6.98 29.60
C GLY A 135 -6.68 -6.17 28.40
N VAL A 136 -7.14 -6.54 27.20
CA VAL A 136 -6.94 -5.74 25.99
C VAL A 136 -8.31 -5.54 25.38
N GLY A 137 -8.77 -4.30 25.28
CA GLY A 137 -10.00 -3.97 24.58
C GLY A 137 -9.80 -3.94 23.07
N TRP A 138 -10.88 -3.82 22.31
CA TRP A 138 -10.79 -3.72 20.86
C TRP A 138 -11.81 -2.74 20.27
N VAL A 139 -11.51 -2.27 19.06
CA VAL A 139 -12.38 -1.44 18.20
C VAL A 139 -12.31 -2.03 16.79
N LYS A 140 -13.47 -2.25 16.14
CA LYS A 140 -13.53 -2.74 14.76
C LYS A 140 -13.36 -1.57 13.78
N THR A 141 -12.59 -1.78 12.73
CA THR A 141 -12.53 -0.88 11.57
C THR A 141 -13.28 -1.51 10.38
N GLY A 142 -13.93 -0.69 9.56
CA GLY A 142 -14.55 -1.10 8.30
C GLY A 142 -13.58 -1.08 7.13
N LEU A 143 -12.69 -0.09 7.08
CA LEU A 143 -11.68 0.05 6.03
C LEU A 143 -10.27 -0.05 6.63
N TRP A 144 -9.54 -1.06 6.16
CA TRP A 144 -8.12 -1.25 6.46
C TRP A 144 -7.45 -2.00 5.32
N ALA A 145 -6.23 -1.59 4.99
CA ALA A 145 -5.32 -2.30 4.10
C ALA A 145 -3.88 -2.01 4.47
N ASP A 146 -3.01 -2.99 4.27
CA ASP A 146 -1.56 -2.91 4.39
C ASP A 146 -0.87 -3.18 3.05
N ALA A 147 0.32 -2.62 2.86
CA ALA A 147 1.19 -2.95 1.73
C ALA A 147 2.38 -3.78 2.19
N VAL A 148 2.30 -5.10 1.98
CA VAL A 148 3.42 -6.02 2.22
C VAL A 148 4.27 -6.18 0.96
N TYR A 149 3.60 -6.25 -0.18
CA TYR A 149 4.19 -6.44 -1.50
C TYR A 149 3.84 -5.29 -2.44
N PRO A 150 4.64 -5.09 -3.51
CA PRO A 150 4.38 -4.00 -4.45
C PRO A 150 2.95 -4.00 -5.01
N TRP A 151 2.39 -5.16 -5.36
CA TRP A 151 1.03 -5.25 -5.92
C TRP A 151 -0.07 -4.83 -4.93
N ASP A 152 0.17 -4.88 -3.63
CA ASP A 152 -0.79 -4.44 -2.62
C ASP A 152 -1.07 -2.93 -2.73
N LEU A 153 -0.10 -2.15 -3.25
CA LEU A 153 -0.27 -0.72 -3.51
C LEU A 153 -1.43 -0.45 -4.47
N LEU A 154 -1.74 -1.34 -5.42
CA LEU A 154 -2.88 -1.15 -6.33
C LEU A 154 -4.21 -1.13 -5.58
N ARG A 155 -4.36 -2.05 -4.63
CA ARG A 155 -5.55 -2.09 -3.75
C ARG A 155 -5.60 -0.88 -2.84
N MET A 156 -4.48 -0.52 -2.19
CA MET A 156 -4.41 0.67 -1.33
C MET A 156 -4.70 1.96 -2.10
N ASN A 157 -4.19 2.07 -3.32
CA ASN A 157 -4.47 3.19 -4.21
C ASN A 157 -5.97 3.29 -4.52
N ALA A 158 -6.61 2.18 -4.90
CA ALA A 158 -8.05 2.16 -5.17
C ALA A 158 -8.89 2.64 -3.97
N LEU A 159 -8.46 2.34 -2.74
CA LEU A 159 -9.13 2.76 -1.50
C LEU A 159 -8.94 4.25 -1.16
N THR A 160 -7.86 4.87 -1.63
CA THR A 160 -7.52 6.27 -1.29
C THR A 160 -7.91 7.28 -2.38
N LEU A 161 -8.28 6.79 -3.56
CA LEU A 161 -8.77 7.63 -4.66
C LEU A 161 -10.10 8.32 -4.30
N PRO A 162 -10.42 9.46 -4.96
CA PRO A 162 -11.65 10.19 -4.69
C PRO A 162 -12.89 9.30 -4.90
N SER A 163 -13.70 9.18 -3.86
CA SER A 163 -14.98 8.47 -3.92
C SER A 163 -16.08 9.29 -4.59
N GLU A 164 -16.00 10.62 -4.52
CA GLU A 164 -16.99 11.55 -5.05
C GLU A 164 -16.38 12.85 -5.59
N GLY A 165 -17.13 13.53 -6.46
CA GLY A 165 -16.80 14.86 -6.96
C GLY A 165 -15.73 14.91 -8.05
N THR A 166 -15.75 15.99 -8.83
CA THR A 166 -14.75 16.27 -9.87
C THR A 166 -14.11 17.62 -9.59
N LEU A 167 -12.79 17.65 -9.46
CA LEU A 167 -11.97 18.84 -9.22
C LEU A 167 -10.90 18.94 -10.31
N LEU A 168 -10.93 20.00 -11.11
CA LEU A 168 -10.05 20.19 -12.25
C LEU A 168 -9.30 21.53 -12.12
N ASP A 169 -8.18 21.54 -11.39
CA ASP A 169 -7.37 22.75 -11.17
C ASP A 169 -6.35 23.01 -12.31
N GLY A 170 -6.38 22.17 -13.34
CA GLY A 170 -5.57 22.27 -14.55
C GLY A 170 -6.28 22.93 -15.73
N ARG A 171 -5.59 23.00 -16.86
CA ARG A 171 -6.16 23.41 -18.15
C ARG A 171 -6.79 22.20 -18.83
N VAL A 172 -8.06 22.30 -19.19
CA VAL A 172 -8.78 21.26 -19.96
C VAL A 172 -9.06 21.78 -21.36
N GLU A 173 -8.53 21.11 -22.37
CA GLU A 173 -8.81 21.45 -23.78
C GLU A 173 -10.20 20.97 -24.23
N GLY A 174 -10.71 21.55 -25.32
CA GLY A 174 -11.98 21.14 -25.91
C GLY A 174 -11.97 19.68 -26.37
N GLY A 175 -13.07 18.97 -26.12
CA GLY A 175 -13.21 17.55 -26.51
C GLY A 175 -12.68 16.55 -25.50
N VAL A 176 -12.16 16.99 -24.35
CA VAL A 176 -11.89 16.10 -23.21
C VAL A 176 -13.20 15.64 -22.59
N VAL A 177 -13.32 14.34 -22.28
CA VAL A 177 -14.48 13.76 -21.60
C VAL A 177 -14.05 13.30 -20.21
N VAL A 178 -14.79 13.73 -19.18
CA VAL A 178 -14.58 13.34 -17.78
C VAL A 178 -15.85 12.70 -17.25
N ARG A 179 -15.74 11.50 -16.67
CA ARG A 179 -16.85 10.74 -16.07
C ARG A 179 -16.48 10.29 -14.67
N GLY A 180 -17.39 10.45 -13.70
CA GLY A 180 -17.17 10.01 -12.32
C GLY A 180 -16.15 10.86 -11.57
N PRO A 181 -15.69 10.39 -10.38
CA PRO A 181 -14.81 11.16 -9.51
C PRO A 181 -13.42 11.34 -10.12
N VAL A 182 -12.99 12.58 -10.36
CA VAL A 182 -11.68 12.86 -10.96
C VAL A 182 -11.07 14.08 -10.30
N ARG A 183 -9.84 13.94 -9.83
CA ARG A 183 -9.03 15.06 -9.33
C ARG A 183 -7.86 15.31 -10.26
N VAL A 184 -7.63 16.57 -10.61
CA VAL A 184 -6.52 17.00 -11.47
C VAL A 184 -5.86 18.20 -10.82
N GLY A 185 -4.57 18.07 -10.52
CA GLY A 185 -3.77 19.09 -9.86
C GLY A 185 -3.45 20.31 -10.73
N VAL A 186 -2.97 21.36 -10.06
CA VAL A 186 -2.64 22.64 -10.68
C VAL A 186 -1.58 22.52 -11.76
N GLY A 187 -1.72 23.30 -12.83
CA GLY A 187 -0.74 23.33 -13.93
C GLY A 187 -0.78 22.12 -14.85
N THR A 188 -1.59 21.10 -14.55
CA THR A 188 -1.80 19.95 -15.44
C THR A 188 -2.59 20.36 -16.67
N VAL A 189 -2.25 19.79 -17.83
CA VAL A 189 -2.96 20.01 -19.09
C VAL A 189 -3.56 18.70 -19.60
N LEU A 190 -4.89 18.67 -19.70
CA LEU A 190 -5.61 17.60 -20.38
C LEU A 190 -5.80 18.00 -21.85
N ARG A 191 -5.14 17.26 -22.75
CA ARG A 191 -5.16 17.51 -24.20
C ARG A 191 -6.44 17.02 -24.84
N ALA A 192 -6.81 17.65 -25.95
CA ALA A 192 -8.05 17.38 -26.69
C ALA A 192 -8.25 15.87 -26.99
N GLY A 193 -9.51 15.43 -26.90
CA GLY A 193 -9.93 14.05 -27.20
C GLY A 193 -9.63 13.02 -26.12
N SER A 194 -8.93 13.40 -25.04
CA SER A 194 -8.67 12.47 -23.92
C SER A 194 -9.96 12.11 -23.16
N TYR A 195 -10.04 10.87 -22.69
CA TYR A 195 -11.17 10.31 -21.97
C TYR A 195 -10.73 9.84 -20.58
N LEU A 196 -11.30 10.42 -19.53
CA LEU A 196 -11.00 10.09 -18.14
C LEU A 196 -12.26 9.52 -17.48
N GLN A 197 -12.18 8.31 -16.97
CA GLN A 197 -13.24 7.66 -16.20
C GLN A 197 -12.78 7.35 -14.78
N GLY A 198 -13.33 8.09 -13.83
CA GLY A 198 -13.06 7.99 -12.40
C GLY A 198 -13.49 6.66 -11.77
N PRO A 199 -12.98 6.36 -10.55
CA PRO A 199 -12.12 7.24 -9.74
C PRO A 199 -10.69 7.37 -10.28
N ILE A 200 -10.21 8.61 -10.44
CA ILE A 200 -8.86 8.95 -10.92
C ILE A 200 -8.30 10.11 -10.09
N SER A 201 -6.99 10.08 -9.83
CA SER A 201 -6.23 11.21 -9.33
C SER A 201 -5.04 11.51 -10.23
N VAL A 202 -4.88 12.76 -10.65
CA VAL A 202 -3.75 13.26 -11.42
C VAL A 202 -3.11 14.41 -10.65
N GLY A 203 -1.79 14.33 -10.46
CA GLY A 203 -0.99 15.33 -9.78
C GLY A 203 -0.90 16.67 -10.52
N ALA A 204 0.00 17.52 -10.05
CA ALA A 204 0.31 18.82 -10.62
C ALA A 204 1.27 18.70 -11.81
N GLY A 205 1.25 19.71 -12.69
CA GLY A 205 2.23 19.86 -13.78
C GLY A 205 2.26 18.73 -14.82
N CYS A 206 1.20 17.91 -14.92
CA CYS A 206 1.13 16.79 -15.85
C CYS A 206 0.70 17.23 -17.25
N GLU A 207 0.97 16.39 -18.25
CA GLU A 207 0.44 16.53 -19.60
C GLU A 207 -0.16 15.21 -20.07
N ILE A 208 -1.47 15.20 -20.34
CA ILE A 208 -2.22 13.97 -20.63
C ILE A 208 -2.84 14.03 -22.03
N GLY A 209 -2.39 13.16 -22.93
CA GLY A 209 -2.92 12.99 -24.28
C GLY A 209 -2.12 13.72 -25.36
N PRO A 210 -2.73 14.02 -26.53
CA PRO A 210 -4.16 13.92 -26.88
C PRO A 210 -4.69 12.49 -27.00
N ASN A 211 -6.01 12.33 -26.97
CA ASN A 211 -6.69 11.03 -27.13
C ASN A 211 -6.23 9.93 -26.14
N ALA A 212 -5.69 10.30 -24.97
CA ALA A 212 -5.35 9.32 -23.95
C ALA A 212 -6.63 8.80 -23.27
N VAL A 213 -6.63 7.53 -22.89
CA VAL A 213 -7.74 6.91 -22.16
C VAL A 213 -7.24 6.53 -20.77
N ILE A 214 -7.76 7.21 -19.76
CA ILE A 214 -7.45 6.94 -18.36
C ILE A 214 -8.68 6.28 -17.74
N GLN A 215 -8.51 5.05 -17.29
CA GLN A 215 -9.56 4.22 -16.72
C GLN A 215 -9.55 4.26 -15.18
N PRO A 216 -10.62 3.73 -14.53
CA PRO A 216 -10.75 3.73 -13.09
C PRO A 216 -9.53 3.18 -12.34
N CYS A 217 -9.42 3.59 -11.07
CA CYS A 217 -8.38 3.17 -10.15
C CYS A 217 -6.96 3.58 -10.58
N THR A 218 -6.84 4.59 -11.44
CA THR A 218 -5.55 5.10 -11.91
C THR A 218 -5.14 6.33 -11.11
N ALA A 219 -3.91 6.31 -10.58
CA ALA A 219 -3.26 7.46 -9.96
C ALA A 219 -2.01 7.85 -10.75
N ILE A 220 -1.88 9.15 -11.00
CA ILE A 220 -0.76 9.76 -11.71
C ILE A 220 -0.16 10.81 -10.79
N GLY A 221 1.12 10.68 -10.47
CA GLY A 221 1.89 11.62 -9.65
C GLY A 221 2.14 12.95 -10.36
N ASP A 222 3.05 13.75 -9.79
CA ASP A 222 3.35 15.08 -10.33
C ASP A 222 4.29 15.00 -11.54
N ASN A 223 4.22 16.00 -12.42
CA ASN A 223 5.11 16.17 -13.58
C ASN A 223 5.15 14.97 -14.56
N VAL A 224 4.07 14.19 -14.62
CA VAL A 224 3.98 13.03 -15.52
C VAL A 224 3.54 13.45 -16.92
N HIS A 225 4.16 12.88 -17.95
CA HIS A 225 3.72 13.00 -19.33
C HIS A 225 3.11 11.69 -19.83
N VAL A 226 1.85 11.72 -20.27
CA VAL A 226 1.16 10.59 -20.91
C VAL A 226 0.92 10.93 -22.37
N GLY A 227 1.60 10.21 -23.25
CA GLY A 227 1.56 10.43 -24.70
C GLY A 227 0.22 10.13 -25.36
N ALA A 228 0.15 10.44 -26.65
CA ALA A 228 -1.08 10.32 -27.41
C ALA A 228 -1.57 8.87 -27.52
N CYS A 229 -2.88 8.66 -27.49
CA CYS A 229 -3.51 7.33 -27.65
C CYS A 229 -3.04 6.28 -26.63
N THR A 230 -2.48 6.69 -25.50
CA THR A 230 -2.06 5.81 -24.41
C THR A 230 -3.25 5.42 -23.55
N VAL A 231 -3.29 4.16 -23.11
CA VAL A 231 -4.31 3.62 -22.22
C VAL A 231 -3.68 3.30 -20.87
N LEU A 232 -4.20 3.89 -19.79
CA LEU A 232 -3.83 3.55 -18.41
C LEU A 232 -5.05 3.02 -17.68
N SER A 233 -4.91 1.88 -16.99
CA SER A 233 -6.00 1.25 -16.24
C SER A 233 -5.52 0.66 -14.93
N ASN A 234 -6.22 0.98 -13.82
CA ASN A 234 -5.90 0.50 -12.48
C ASN A 234 -4.40 0.52 -12.16
N SER A 235 -3.73 1.62 -12.47
CA SER A 235 -2.27 1.71 -12.42
C SER A 235 -1.80 2.91 -11.61
N ILE A 236 -0.62 2.78 -11.01
CA ILE A 236 0.05 3.85 -10.28
C ILE A 236 1.23 4.30 -11.11
N VAL A 237 1.22 5.55 -11.57
CA VAL A 237 2.34 6.17 -12.27
C VAL A 237 2.91 7.25 -11.36
N MET A 238 4.05 6.99 -10.74
CA MET A 238 4.67 7.93 -9.81
C MET A 238 5.34 9.09 -10.55
N SER A 239 5.67 10.13 -9.78
CA SER A 239 6.10 11.44 -10.29
C SER A 239 7.29 11.39 -11.25
N ASP A 240 7.39 12.41 -12.09
CA ASP A 240 8.49 12.64 -13.04
C ASP A 240 8.64 11.53 -14.10
N SER A 241 7.62 10.68 -14.26
CA SER A 241 7.59 9.62 -15.26
C SER A 241 7.07 10.09 -16.61
N ARG A 242 7.47 9.38 -17.68
CA ARG A 242 7.01 9.64 -19.06
C ARG A 242 6.55 8.35 -19.70
N ILE A 243 5.36 8.37 -20.29
CA ILE A 243 4.79 7.24 -21.01
C ILE A 243 4.57 7.66 -22.46
N GLY A 244 5.24 6.97 -23.38
CA GLY A 244 5.17 7.22 -24.80
C GLY A 244 3.79 6.93 -25.39
N ALA A 245 3.57 7.45 -26.60
CA ALA A 245 2.30 7.31 -27.31
C ALA A 245 1.97 5.85 -27.64
N GLY A 246 0.67 5.52 -27.61
CA GLY A 246 0.14 4.21 -27.98
C GLY A 246 0.49 3.08 -27.01
N SER A 247 0.98 3.40 -25.82
CA SER A 247 1.28 2.41 -24.80
C SER A 247 0.00 1.96 -24.08
N VAL A 248 0.00 0.73 -23.58
CA VAL A 248 -1.09 0.15 -22.79
C VAL A 248 -0.51 -0.33 -21.47
N ILE A 249 -0.92 0.26 -20.36
CA ILE A 249 -0.42 -0.02 -19.02
C ILE A 249 -1.61 -0.36 -18.12
N GLU A 250 -1.72 -1.61 -17.72
CA GLU A 250 -2.83 -2.17 -16.96
C GLU A 250 -2.33 -2.81 -15.66
N ASN A 251 -3.03 -2.60 -14.54
CA ASN A 251 -2.73 -3.16 -13.22
C ASN A 251 -1.24 -3.06 -12.84
N SER A 252 -0.58 -1.95 -13.19
CA SER A 252 0.87 -1.82 -13.11
C SER A 252 1.27 -0.68 -12.19
N ILE A 253 2.51 -0.77 -11.71
CA ILE A 253 3.12 0.26 -10.86
C ILE A 253 4.39 0.72 -11.56
N LEU A 254 4.48 2.01 -11.83
CA LEU A 254 5.68 2.67 -12.32
C LEU A 254 6.21 3.60 -11.23
N GLY A 255 7.41 3.30 -10.74
CA GLY A 255 8.15 4.13 -9.78
C GLY A 255 8.52 5.50 -10.36
N PRO A 256 9.02 6.43 -9.54
CA PRO A 256 9.38 7.76 -9.99
C PRO A 256 10.46 7.74 -11.08
N GLY A 257 10.43 8.73 -11.97
CA GLY A 257 11.47 8.92 -13.00
C GLY A 257 11.47 7.86 -14.12
N CYS A 258 10.45 7.00 -14.21
CA CYS A 258 10.40 5.98 -15.24
C CYS A 258 10.23 6.59 -16.65
N THR A 259 10.95 6.06 -17.63
CA THR A 259 10.77 6.41 -19.04
C THR A 259 10.27 5.21 -19.82
N VAL A 260 8.99 5.21 -20.17
CA VAL A 260 8.33 4.19 -20.98
C VAL A 260 8.20 4.72 -22.40
N GLY A 261 8.79 4.02 -23.36
CA GLY A 261 8.76 4.35 -24.77
C GLY A 261 7.37 4.16 -25.40
N PRO A 262 7.20 4.56 -26.67
CA PRO A 262 5.94 4.38 -27.38
C PRO A 262 5.62 2.90 -27.63
N GLY A 263 4.34 2.56 -27.63
CA GLY A 263 3.84 1.21 -27.93
C GLY A 263 4.26 0.14 -26.95
N VAL A 264 4.64 0.50 -25.71
CA VAL A 264 4.93 -0.48 -24.66
C VAL A 264 3.62 -1.09 -24.16
N MET A 265 3.61 -2.40 -23.95
CA MET A 265 2.47 -3.13 -23.41
C MET A 265 2.84 -3.76 -22.07
N ALA A 266 2.24 -3.27 -20.99
CA ALA A 266 2.22 -3.93 -19.69
C ALA A 266 0.76 -4.33 -19.43
N TYR A 267 0.43 -5.60 -19.66
CA TYR A 267 -0.93 -6.11 -19.58
C TYR A 267 -1.14 -6.92 -18.30
N ARG A 268 -2.38 -6.98 -17.85
CA ARG A 268 -2.78 -7.66 -16.62
C ARG A 268 -3.08 -9.14 -16.84
N GLY A 269 -2.85 -9.96 -15.81
CA GLY A 269 -3.23 -11.37 -15.79
C GLY A 269 -2.82 -12.07 -14.49
N GLU A 270 -3.01 -13.38 -14.45
CA GLU A 270 -2.55 -14.22 -13.35
C GLU A 270 -1.04 -14.45 -13.45
N ALA A 271 -0.32 -14.33 -12.32
CA ALA A 271 1.12 -14.56 -12.26
C ALA A 271 1.55 -15.20 -10.93
N LEU A 272 2.57 -16.06 -11.01
CA LEU A 272 3.31 -16.55 -9.84
C LEU A 272 4.53 -15.64 -9.61
N ILE A 273 4.49 -14.83 -8.55
CA ILE A 273 5.52 -13.85 -8.23
C ILE A 273 6.33 -14.32 -7.03
N ARG A 274 7.66 -14.24 -7.14
CA ARG A 274 8.57 -14.56 -6.03
C ARG A 274 8.83 -13.32 -5.18
N ALA A 275 8.72 -13.39 -3.86
CA ALA A 275 9.08 -12.29 -2.97
C ALA A 275 10.00 -12.84 -1.86
N GLY A 276 11.31 -12.59 -2.00
CA GLY A 276 12.31 -13.27 -1.19
C GLY A 276 12.28 -14.78 -1.43
N ASP A 277 11.98 -15.55 -0.38
CA ASP A 277 11.85 -17.01 -0.41
C ASP A 277 10.39 -17.47 -0.62
N GLU A 278 9.43 -16.54 -0.63
CA GLU A 278 8.01 -16.82 -0.79
C GLU A 278 7.58 -16.78 -2.26
N HIS A 279 6.51 -17.50 -2.59
CA HIS A 279 5.87 -17.49 -3.89
C HIS A 279 4.38 -17.17 -3.73
N HIS A 280 3.90 -16.19 -4.49
CA HIS A 280 2.54 -15.68 -4.40
C HIS A 280 1.85 -15.84 -5.75
N LEU A 281 0.71 -16.52 -5.77
CA LEU A 281 -0.18 -16.53 -6.92
C LEU A 281 -1.07 -15.28 -6.84
N VAL A 282 -1.03 -14.44 -7.88
CA VAL A 282 -1.77 -13.19 -7.95
C VAL A 282 -2.59 -13.17 -9.23
N ASP A 283 -3.92 -13.17 -9.11
CA ASP A 283 -4.85 -13.42 -10.22
C ASP A 283 -5.01 -12.25 -11.20
N ASP A 284 -4.62 -11.03 -10.79
CA ASP A 284 -4.92 -9.82 -11.55
C ASP A 284 -3.85 -8.73 -11.42
N VAL A 285 -2.70 -8.95 -12.03
CA VAL A 285 -1.53 -8.08 -11.86
C VAL A 285 -0.83 -7.79 -13.18
N GLY A 286 -0.33 -6.57 -13.33
CA GLY A 286 0.52 -6.14 -14.43
C GLY A 286 2.00 -6.19 -14.05
N ALA A 287 2.76 -5.17 -14.45
CA ALA A 287 4.18 -5.06 -14.17
C ALA A 287 4.49 -4.07 -13.03
N MET A 288 5.55 -4.34 -12.28
CA MET A 288 6.08 -3.51 -11.22
C MET A 288 7.45 -3.00 -11.67
N VAL A 289 7.47 -1.77 -12.16
CA VAL A 289 8.66 -1.12 -12.70
C VAL A 289 9.17 -0.14 -11.67
N ALA A 290 10.31 -0.43 -11.06
CA ALA A 290 10.90 0.43 -10.05
C ALA A 290 11.59 1.66 -10.68
N ASP A 291 12.00 2.56 -9.80
CA ASP A 291 12.49 3.91 -10.04
C ASP A 291 13.56 3.99 -11.15
N ASP A 292 13.56 5.11 -11.87
CA ASP A 292 14.57 5.45 -12.88
C ASP A 292 14.77 4.38 -13.96
N THR A 293 13.77 3.54 -14.20
CA THR A 293 13.83 2.47 -15.20
C THR A 293 13.43 2.99 -16.58
N SER A 294 14.19 2.57 -17.60
CA SER A 294 13.89 2.86 -19.01
C SER A 294 13.35 1.62 -19.70
N VAL A 295 12.13 1.70 -20.23
CA VAL A 295 11.49 0.65 -21.02
C VAL A 295 11.35 1.16 -22.46
N CYS A 296 12.15 0.66 -23.38
CA CYS A 296 12.16 1.17 -24.76
C CYS A 296 10.93 0.77 -25.57
N ALA A 297 10.78 1.42 -26.72
CA ALA A 297 9.63 1.29 -27.61
C ALA A 297 9.27 -0.16 -27.94
N GLY A 298 7.97 -0.47 -27.91
CA GLY A 298 7.44 -1.78 -28.30
C GLY A 298 7.77 -2.93 -27.34
N ALA A 299 8.38 -2.67 -26.18
CA ALA A 299 8.60 -3.72 -25.19
C ALA A 299 7.28 -4.23 -24.61
N VAL A 300 7.27 -5.50 -24.22
CA VAL A 300 6.15 -6.20 -23.61
C VAL A 300 6.56 -6.66 -22.22
N LEU A 301 5.83 -6.23 -21.20
CA LEU A 301 6.00 -6.67 -19.82
C LEU A 301 4.85 -7.62 -19.48
N GLU A 302 5.17 -8.88 -19.22
CA GLU A 302 4.18 -9.89 -18.87
C GLU A 302 3.67 -9.70 -17.43
N PRO A 303 2.47 -10.19 -17.09
CA PRO A 303 1.92 -10.18 -15.73
C PRO A 303 2.93 -10.65 -14.68
N GLY A 304 3.02 -9.91 -13.57
CA GLY A 304 3.90 -10.21 -12.45
C GLY A 304 5.38 -9.93 -12.70
N THR A 305 5.73 -9.29 -13.82
CA THR A 305 7.10 -8.84 -14.07
C THR A 305 7.51 -7.79 -13.05
N VAL A 306 8.64 -8.01 -12.39
CA VAL A 306 9.25 -7.06 -11.44
C VAL A 306 10.58 -6.58 -11.99
N ILE A 307 10.71 -5.28 -12.23
CA ILE A 307 11.92 -4.67 -12.76
C ILE A 307 12.53 -3.78 -11.69
N GLY A 308 13.74 -4.11 -11.25
CA GLY A 308 14.47 -3.36 -10.25
C GLY A 308 14.94 -1.99 -10.76
N PRO A 309 15.27 -1.06 -9.85
CA PRO A 309 15.51 0.34 -10.18
C PRO A 309 16.74 0.52 -11.08
N GLY A 310 16.71 1.58 -11.90
CA GLY A 310 17.79 1.93 -12.83
C GLY A 310 18.01 0.92 -13.95
N SER A 311 17.02 0.07 -14.24
CA SER A 311 17.13 -0.94 -15.30
C SER A 311 16.84 -0.37 -16.69
N TYR A 312 17.29 -1.09 -17.71
CA TYR A 312 17.08 -0.75 -19.12
C TYR A 312 16.53 -1.95 -19.90
N ILE A 313 15.35 -1.80 -20.47
CA ILE A 313 14.69 -2.79 -21.32
C ILE A 313 14.76 -2.32 -22.77
N GLY A 314 15.39 -3.10 -23.63
CA GLY A 314 15.58 -2.81 -25.04
C GLY A 314 14.26 -2.82 -25.83
N ALA A 315 14.27 -2.18 -26.99
CA ALA A 315 13.09 -2.07 -27.85
C ALA A 315 12.60 -3.45 -28.30
N GLY A 316 11.27 -3.64 -28.31
CA GLY A 316 10.63 -4.89 -28.73
C GLY A 316 10.86 -6.08 -27.80
N ARG A 317 11.50 -5.90 -26.65
CA ARG A 317 11.80 -7.01 -25.72
C ARG A 317 10.56 -7.44 -24.96
N ARG A 318 10.44 -8.76 -24.78
CA ARG A 318 9.44 -9.38 -23.91
C ARG A 318 10.11 -9.79 -22.61
N ILE A 319 9.60 -9.29 -21.49
CA ILE A 319 10.14 -9.53 -20.15
C ILE A 319 9.10 -10.28 -19.32
N ASN A 320 9.57 -11.27 -18.58
CA ASN A 320 8.84 -12.03 -17.58
C ASN A 320 9.77 -12.25 -16.37
N GLY A 321 9.19 -12.26 -15.18
CA GLY A 321 9.90 -12.58 -13.94
C GLY A 321 10.60 -11.36 -13.36
N GLN A 322 11.72 -11.59 -12.68
CA GLN A 322 12.39 -10.56 -11.89
C GLN A 322 13.72 -10.14 -12.50
N LEU A 323 13.88 -8.84 -12.70
CA LEU A 323 15.14 -8.22 -13.06
C LEU A 323 15.70 -7.46 -11.84
N PRO A 324 16.92 -7.77 -11.38
CA PRO A 324 17.59 -6.99 -10.33
C PRO A 324 17.82 -5.54 -10.75
N ALA A 325 18.16 -4.69 -9.77
CA ALA A 325 18.55 -3.30 -10.03
C ALA A 325 19.70 -3.20 -11.05
N GLY A 326 19.63 -2.20 -11.94
CA GLY A 326 20.65 -1.95 -12.95
C GLY A 326 20.70 -2.98 -14.09
N SER A 327 19.68 -3.83 -14.23
CA SER A 327 19.65 -4.86 -15.28
C SER A 327 19.55 -4.24 -16.67
N ARG A 328 20.17 -4.90 -17.67
CA ARG A 328 20.07 -4.51 -19.09
C ARG A 328 19.56 -5.69 -19.91
N ALA A 329 18.29 -5.64 -20.29
CA ALA A 329 17.69 -6.61 -21.20
C ALA A 329 17.72 -6.05 -22.63
N LEU A 330 18.88 -6.18 -23.29
CA LEU A 330 19.14 -5.63 -24.63
C LEU A 330 18.62 -6.53 -25.72
#